data_AF-A0AAU3I9M9-F1
#
_entry.id   AF-A0AAU3I9M9-F1
#
_cell.length_a   1.000
_cell.length_b   1.000
_cell.length_c   1.000
_cell.angle_alpha   90.00
_cell.angle_beta   90.00
_cell.angle_gamma   90.00
#
_symmetry.space_group_name_H-M   'P 1'
#
loop_
_entity.id
_entity.type
_entity.pdbx_description
1 polymer ?
#
loop_
_entity_poly.entity_id
_entity_poly.type
_entity_poly.pdbx_seq_one_letter_code
_entity_poly.pdbx_strand_id
1 'polypeptide(L)'
;MTVINAIAYPKFRPIPRLHRRVVLTEKIHGSNGLIEVTLVDDFNDPHGIGVVVIHNGEHYVVRAGSRNRWLNPDDDNFGFARFVWENAQDLVKLGAGRHYGEWFGKGINSGYGLDEKRFALFNVAKWYDPRDTEINEKFLQTFPKAQPAPASVTVVPVISVIDGKHLNYAVDDALNTLESEGSFIAPGFMDPEGVVVFHDAAGAYFKATLKNDEQPKSKAAAK
;
A
#
# COMPACT_ATOMS: atom_id res chain seq x y z
N MET A 1 -41.84 30.60 -9.84
CA MET A 1 -41.18 30.17 -8.60
C MET A 1 -39.71 29.95 -8.94
N THR A 2 -38.83 30.89 -8.62
CA THR A 2 -37.41 30.81 -8.99
C THR A 2 -36.71 29.90 -7.99
N VAL A 3 -36.23 28.74 -8.44
CA VAL A 3 -35.41 27.85 -7.62
C VAL A 3 -34.04 28.52 -7.47
N ILE A 4 -33.80 29.12 -6.30
CA ILE A 4 -32.47 29.59 -5.91
C ILE A 4 -31.66 28.34 -5.57
N ASN A 5 -30.74 27.95 -6.46
CA ASN A 5 -29.75 26.93 -6.14
C ASN A 5 -28.88 27.46 -5.00
N ALA A 6 -28.97 26.85 -3.83
CA ALA A 6 -28.13 27.22 -2.69
C ALA A 6 -26.65 27.00 -3.08
N ILE A 7 -25.87 28.07 -3.03
CA ILE A 7 -24.42 27.98 -3.24
C ILE A 7 -23.84 27.20 -2.06
N ALA A 8 -23.09 26.13 -2.34
CA ALA A 8 -22.41 25.36 -1.30
C ALA A 8 -21.35 26.24 -0.62
N TYR A 9 -21.38 26.32 0.72
CA TYR A 9 -20.38 27.05 1.48
C TYR A 9 -19.01 26.35 1.37
N PRO A 10 -17.93 27.04 0.95
CA PRO A 10 -16.61 26.44 0.79
C PRO A 10 -15.94 26.23 2.15
N LYS A 11 -16.33 25.18 2.87
CA LYS A 11 -15.76 24.86 4.19
C LYS A 11 -14.25 24.67 4.08
N PHE A 12 -13.49 25.40 4.90
CA PHE A 12 -12.09 25.10 5.11
C PHE A 12 -11.96 23.73 5.79
N ARG A 13 -11.00 22.92 5.34
CA ARG A 13 -10.79 21.58 5.91
C ARG A 13 -10.30 21.67 7.35
N PRO A 14 -10.68 20.73 8.24
CA PRO A 14 -10.10 20.65 9.57
C PRO A 14 -8.57 20.55 9.53
N ILE A 15 -7.88 21.15 10.51
CA ILE A 15 -6.43 21.06 10.66
C ILE A 15 -6.12 19.89 11.62
N PRO A 16 -5.42 18.83 11.17
CA PRO A 16 -5.03 17.71 12.02
C PRO A 16 -4.08 18.12 13.14
N ARG A 17 -4.18 17.46 14.30
CA ARG A 17 -3.21 17.63 15.39
C ARG A 17 -1.99 16.75 15.12
N LEU A 18 -0.78 17.32 15.22
CA LEU A 18 0.49 16.65 14.91
C LEU A 18 0.86 15.51 15.88
N HIS A 19 0.59 15.66 17.18
CA HIS A 19 0.94 14.65 18.18
C HIS A 19 -0.16 13.60 18.30
N ARG A 20 -0.46 12.95 17.17
CA ARG A 20 -1.37 11.80 17.09
C ARG A 20 -0.57 10.58 16.67
N ARG A 21 -1.20 9.40 16.66
CA ARG A 21 -0.53 8.16 16.28
C ARG A 21 0.10 8.30 14.89
N VAL A 22 1.33 7.83 14.78
CA VAL A 22 2.07 7.71 13.54
C VAL A 22 2.51 6.26 13.40
N VAL A 23 2.45 5.76 12.17
CA VAL A 23 2.92 4.44 11.78
C VAL A 23 4.04 4.60 10.77
N LEU A 24 5.20 4.01 11.06
CA LEU A 24 6.35 3.97 10.17
C LEU A 24 6.45 2.57 9.58
N THR A 25 6.45 2.49 8.26
CA THR A 25 6.65 1.24 7.51
C THR A 25 7.85 1.37 6.60
N GLU A 26 8.47 0.25 6.23
CA GLU A 26 9.49 0.26 5.18
C GLU A 26 8.90 0.84 3.88
N LYS A 27 9.65 1.75 3.26
CA LYS A 27 9.35 2.23 1.92
C LYS A 27 9.97 1.27 0.90
N ILE A 28 9.09 0.63 0.14
CA ILE A 28 9.51 -0.27 -0.93
C ILE A 28 9.72 0.53 -2.23
N HIS A 29 10.88 0.34 -2.88
CA HIS A 29 11.20 0.90 -4.18
C HIS A 29 10.70 0.00 -5.32
N GLY A 30 9.38 -0.03 -5.50
CA GLY A 30 8.71 -0.77 -6.56
C GLY A 30 7.88 0.14 -7.47
N SER A 31 6.79 -0.39 -8.01
CA SER A 31 5.80 0.33 -8.78
C SER A 31 4.47 0.28 -8.05
N ASN A 32 3.80 1.43 -7.92
CA ASN A 32 2.52 1.47 -7.23
C ASN A 32 1.45 0.62 -7.96
N GLY A 33 0.72 -0.18 -7.19
CA GLY A 33 -0.40 -0.97 -7.69
C GLY A 33 -1.66 -0.80 -6.87
N LEU A 34 -2.79 -1.01 -7.54
CA LEU A 34 -4.14 -1.07 -6.99
C LEU A 34 -4.74 -2.42 -7.32
N ILE A 35 -5.31 -3.08 -6.32
CA ILE A 35 -6.25 -4.18 -6.48
C ILE A 35 -7.64 -3.66 -6.09
N GLU A 36 -8.57 -3.63 -7.03
CA GLU A 36 -9.97 -3.30 -6.75
C GLU A 36 -10.80 -4.58 -6.76
N VAL A 37 -11.62 -4.77 -5.73
CA VAL A 37 -12.59 -5.85 -5.62
C VAL A 37 -13.98 -5.22 -5.59
N THR A 38 -14.84 -5.59 -6.53
CA THR A 38 -16.20 -5.02 -6.65
C THR A 38 -17.22 -6.15 -6.59
N LEU A 39 -18.19 -6.06 -5.70
CA LEU A 39 -19.36 -6.93 -5.70
C LEU A 39 -20.20 -6.64 -6.96
N VAL A 40 -20.62 -7.67 -7.68
CA VAL A 40 -21.44 -7.55 -8.90
C VAL A 40 -22.64 -8.49 -8.84
N ASP A 41 -23.77 -8.06 -9.37
CA ASP A 41 -25.01 -8.84 -9.38
C ASP A 41 -25.01 -9.89 -10.50
N ASP A 42 -24.49 -9.51 -11.67
CA ASP A 42 -24.35 -10.37 -12.84
C ASP A 42 -22.87 -10.66 -13.09
N PHE A 43 -22.53 -11.80 -13.69
CA PHE A 43 -21.15 -12.23 -14.04
C PHE A 43 -20.42 -11.31 -15.05
N ASN A 44 -20.79 -10.04 -15.10
CA ASN A 44 -20.31 -9.05 -16.01
C ASN A 44 -19.26 -8.17 -15.34
N ASP A 45 -18.11 -8.03 -15.99
CA ASP A 45 -17.22 -6.92 -15.70
C ASP A 45 -17.64 -5.72 -16.58
N PRO A 46 -18.23 -4.66 -16.01
CA PRO A 46 -18.61 -3.47 -16.77
C PRO A 46 -17.45 -2.78 -17.50
N HIS A 47 -16.20 -3.09 -17.15
CA HIS A 47 -15.00 -2.53 -17.77
C HIS A 47 -14.22 -3.52 -18.65
N GLY A 48 -14.56 -4.81 -18.64
CA GLY A 48 -13.94 -5.85 -19.49
C GLY A 48 -12.44 -6.13 -19.26
N ILE A 49 -11.89 -5.78 -18.09
CA ILE A 49 -10.45 -5.86 -17.77
C ILE A 49 -10.14 -6.66 -16.49
N GLY A 50 -11.16 -7.02 -15.73
CA GLY A 50 -11.09 -7.77 -14.48
C GLY A 50 -11.51 -9.21 -14.63
N VAL A 51 -11.28 -9.97 -13.56
CA VAL A 51 -11.66 -11.37 -13.46
C VAL A 51 -12.88 -11.51 -12.56
N VAL A 52 -13.92 -12.16 -13.05
CA VAL A 52 -15.08 -12.52 -12.23
C VAL A 52 -14.77 -13.76 -11.42
N VAL A 53 -14.98 -13.70 -10.11
CA VAL A 53 -14.75 -14.78 -9.15
C VAL A 53 -15.94 -14.93 -8.22
N ILE A 54 -16.19 -16.15 -7.77
CA ILE A 54 -17.23 -16.45 -6.78
C ILE A 54 -16.56 -16.64 -5.42
N HIS A 55 -17.01 -15.89 -4.42
CA HIS A 55 -16.54 -15.99 -3.05
C HIS A 55 -17.71 -15.93 -2.09
N ASN A 56 -17.84 -16.92 -1.21
CA ASN A 56 -18.95 -17.05 -0.25
C ASN A 56 -20.36 -16.94 -0.87
N GLY A 57 -20.52 -17.42 -2.11
CA GLY A 57 -21.81 -17.41 -2.82
C GLY A 57 -22.14 -16.09 -3.52
N GLU A 58 -21.25 -15.10 -3.45
CA GLU A 58 -21.39 -13.81 -4.13
C GLU A 58 -20.39 -13.68 -5.29
N HIS A 59 -20.73 -12.88 -6.29
CA HIS A 59 -19.87 -12.63 -7.45
C HIS A 59 -19.10 -11.33 -7.26
N TYR A 60 -17.81 -11.39 -7.54
CA TYR A 60 -16.91 -10.25 -7.46
C TYR A 60 -16.13 -10.11 -8.75
N VAL A 61 -15.81 -8.87 -9.12
CA VAL A 61 -14.79 -8.58 -10.13
C VAL A 61 -13.53 -8.09 -9.43
N VAL A 62 -12.39 -8.69 -9.75
CA VAL A 62 -11.07 -8.29 -9.28
C VAL A 62 -10.30 -7.62 -10.43
N ARG A 63 -9.81 -6.40 -10.22
CA ARG A 63 -9.11 -5.59 -11.24
C ARG A 63 -7.75 -5.10 -10.76
N ALA A 64 -6.82 -4.98 -11.69
CA ALA A 64 -5.52 -4.35 -11.48
C ALA A 64 -5.51 -2.90 -11.97
N GLY A 65 -4.94 -2.01 -11.17
CA GLY A 65 -4.61 -0.65 -11.54
C GLY A 65 -3.16 -0.30 -11.19
N SER A 66 -2.63 0.71 -11.87
CA SER A 66 -1.39 1.39 -11.50
C SER A 66 -1.71 2.65 -10.68
N ARG A 67 -0.74 3.56 -10.55
CA ARG A 67 -0.93 4.87 -9.91
C ARG A 67 -2.02 5.73 -10.54
N ASN A 68 -2.22 5.64 -11.86
CA ASN A 68 -3.04 6.60 -12.60
C ASN A 68 -3.86 6.00 -13.75
N ARG A 69 -3.80 4.68 -13.96
CA ARG A 69 -4.62 4.00 -14.97
C ARG A 69 -4.94 2.57 -14.56
N TRP A 70 -6.06 2.05 -15.07
CA TRP A 70 -6.36 0.63 -15.05
C TRP A 70 -5.39 -0.16 -15.94
N LEU A 71 -5.20 -1.43 -15.63
CA LEU A 71 -4.33 -2.33 -16.37
C LEU A 71 -5.12 -3.55 -16.85
N ASN A 72 -4.59 -4.23 -17.86
CA ASN A 72 -5.04 -5.55 -18.28
C ASN A 72 -3.82 -6.38 -18.73
N PRO A 73 -3.95 -7.70 -18.97
CA PRO A 73 -2.80 -8.52 -19.34
C PRO A 73 -2.07 -8.11 -20.64
N ASP A 74 -2.71 -7.35 -21.54
CA ASP A 74 -2.13 -6.82 -22.78
C ASP A 74 -1.49 -5.42 -22.60
N ASP A 75 -2.02 -4.59 -21.70
CA ASP A 75 -1.43 -3.31 -21.24
C ASP A 75 -1.11 -3.41 -19.73
N ASP A 76 -0.01 -4.10 -19.45
CA ASP A 76 0.44 -4.47 -18.11
C ASP A 76 1.51 -3.47 -17.57
N ASN A 77 1.75 -3.52 -16.26
CA ASN A 77 2.83 -2.85 -15.56
C ASN A 77 3.72 -3.90 -14.86
N PHE A 78 4.76 -4.37 -15.57
CA PHE A 78 5.71 -5.38 -15.08
C PHE A 78 5.06 -6.72 -14.67
N GLY A 79 3.98 -7.14 -15.33
CA GLY A 79 3.27 -8.39 -15.04
C GLY A 79 2.33 -8.31 -13.85
N PHE A 80 2.05 -7.11 -13.32
CA PHE A 80 1.11 -6.92 -12.22
C PHE A 80 -0.33 -7.28 -12.61
N ALA A 81 -0.77 -6.90 -13.82
CA ALA A 81 -2.14 -7.21 -14.25
C ALA A 81 -2.35 -8.72 -14.40
N ARG A 82 -1.35 -9.40 -14.99
CA ARG A 82 -1.29 -10.85 -15.05
C ARG A 82 -1.28 -11.50 -13.66
N PHE A 83 -0.47 -11.00 -12.72
CA PHE A 83 -0.47 -11.49 -11.35
C PHE A 83 -1.85 -11.40 -10.70
N VAL A 84 -2.54 -10.26 -10.83
CA VAL A 84 -3.89 -10.08 -10.27
C VAL A 84 -4.89 -11.04 -10.93
N TRP A 85 -4.79 -11.22 -12.24
CA TRP A 85 -5.64 -12.15 -12.98
C TRP A 85 -5.48 -13.59 -12.48
N GLU A 86 -4.24 -14.07 -12.39
CA GLU A 86 -3.91 -15.43 -11.98
C GLU A 86 -4.24 -15.72 -10.51
N ASN A 87 -4.24 -14.68 -9.66
CA ASN A 87 -4.47 -14.79 -8.22
C ASN A 87 -5.86 -14.29 -7.78
N ALA A 88 -6.78 -13.98 -8.70
CA ALA A 88 -8.06 -13.35 -8.39
C ALA A 88 -8.88 -14.08 -7.31
N GLN A 89 -8.85 -15.43 -7.31
CA GLN A 89 -9.56 -16.25 -6.32
C GLN A 89 -9.01 -16.12 -4.89
N ASP A 90 -7.72 -15.82 -4.73
CA ASP A 90 -7.13 -15.52 -3.42
C ASP A 90 -7.34 -14.04 -3.07
N LEU A 91 -7.18 -13.15 -4.05
CA LEU A 91 -7.27 -11.70 -3.89
C LEU A 91 -8.69 -11.21 -3.53
N VAL A 92 -9.75 -11.93 -3.91
CA VAL A 92 -11.12 -11.60 -3.49
C VAL A 92 -11.29 -11.60 -1.96
N LYS A 93 -10.45 -12.33 -1.22
CA LYS A 93 -10.43 -12.33 0.26
C LYS A 93 -10.04 -10.97 0.85
N LEU A 94 -9.49 -10.06 0.05
CA LEU A 94 -9.33 -8.66 0.45
C LEU A 94 -10.68 -7.96 0.73
N GLY A 95 -11.77 -8.52 0.20
CA GLY A 95 -13.12 -7.97 0.30
C GLY A 95 -13.30 -6.72 -0.55
N ALA A 96 -14.56 -6.32 -0.73
CA ALA A 96 -14.93 -5.19 -1.57
C ALA A 96 -14.18 -3.89 -1.20
N GLY A 97 -13.74 -3.15 -2.22
CA GLY A 97 -13.04 -1.88 -2.09
C GLY A 97 -11.72 -1.84 -2.85
N ARG A 98 -10.92 -0.82 -2.52
CA ARG A 98 -9.62 -0.54 -3.14
C ARG A 98 -8.49 -0.83 -2.18
N HIS A 99 -7.52 -1.61 -2.63
CA HIS A 99 -6.37 -2.06 -1.85
C HIS A 99 -5.10 -1.63 -2.56
N TYR A 100 -4.47 -0.59 -2.03
CA TYR A 100 -3.22 -0.05 -2.58
C TYR A 100 -2.02 -0.74 -1.95
N GLY A 101 -0.99 -0.90 -2.77
CA GLY A 101 0.27 -1.49 -2.35
C GLY A 101 1.39 -1.18 -3.35
N GLU A 102 2.53 -1.82 -3.10
CA GLU A 102 3.70 -1.76 -3.97
C GLU A 102 3.92 -3.10 -4.66
N TRP A 103 4.04 -3.07 -5.98
CA TRP A 103 4.49 -4.18 -6.81
C TRP A 103 6.01 -4.09 -6.98
N PHE A 104 6.75 -5.08 -6.48
CA PHE A 104 8.21 -5.02 -6.39
C PHE A 104 8.85 -6.38 -6.65
N GLY A 105 10.18 -6.41 -6.78
CA GLY A 105 10.96 -7.61 -7.05
C GLY A 105 11.59 -7.63 -8.44
N LYS A 106 11.94 -8.81 -8.94
CA LYS A 106 12.78 -8.99 -10.14
C LYS A 106 12.33 -8.14 -11.34
N GLY A 107 13.24 -7.29 -11.81
CA GLY A 107 13.04 -6.44 -12.99
C GLY A 107 12.19 -5.19 -12.74
N ILE A 108 11.94 -4.81 -11.48
CA ILE A 108 11.23 -3.59 -11.10
C ILE A 108 12.14 -2.74 -10.22
N ASN A 109 12.55 -1.58 -10.72
CA ASN A 109 13.36 -0.60 -9.98
C ASN A 109 14.55 -1.24 -9.26
N SER A 110 14.62 -1.17 -7.92
CA SER A 110 15.74 -1.75 -7.16
C SER A 110 15.83 -3.28 -7.22
N GLY A 111 14.76 -3.96 -7.68
CA GLY A 111 14.71 -5.43 -7.75
C GLY A 111 14.66 -6.15 -6.41
N TYR A 112 15.13 -5.50 -5.32
CA TYR A 112 15.21 -6.04 -3.96
C TYR A 112 16.03 -7.34 -3.84
N GLY A 113 16.88 -7.64 -4.82
CA GLY A 113 17.63 -8.90 -4.88
C GLY A 113 16.75 -10.15 -5.00
N LEU A 114 15.46 -9.99 -5.36
CA LEU A 114 14.51 -11.09 -5.46
C LEU A 114 14.52 -11.73 -6.85
N ASP A 115 14.22 -13.03 -6.90
CA ASP A 115 14.05 -13.76 -8.16
C ASP A 115 12.60 -13.75 -8.68
N GLU A 116 11.68 -13.38 -7.81
CA GLU A 116 10.26 -13.26 -8.06
C GLU A 116 9.77 -11.82 -7.88
N LYS A 117 8.49 -11.60 -8.20
CA LYS A 117 7.79 -10.35 -7.91
C LYS A 117 6.76 -10.60 -6.82
N ARG A 118 6.53 -9.59 -5.99
CA ARG A 118 5.62 -9.64 -4.84
C ARG A 118 4.80 -8.36 -4.79
N PHE A 119 3.62 -8.43 -4.17
CA PHE A 119 2.77 -7.26 -3.90
C PHE A 119 2.60 -7.04 -2.40
N ALA A 120 3.00 -5.87 -1.90
CA ALA A 120 2.91 -5.50 -0.49
C ALA A 120 1.81 -4.45 -0.26
N LEU A 121 0.79 -4.78 0.51
CA LEU A 121 -0.29 -3.88 0.90
C LEU A 121 0.22 -2.78 1.84
N PHE A 122 -0.28 -1.55 1.69
CA PHE A 122 0.11 -0.42 2.55
C PHE A 122 -0.70 -0.28 3.84
N ASN A 123 -1.93 -0.78 3.89
CA ASN A 123 -2.85 -0.49 5.00
C ASN A 123 -2.69 -1.50 6.14
N VAL A 124 -1.71 -1.26 7.00
CA VAL A 124 -1.39 -2.13 8.14
C VAL A 124 -2.46 -2.14 9.24
N ALA A 125 -3.34 -1.13 9.27
CA ALA A 125 -4.47 -1.10 10.18
C ALA A 125 -5.62 -2.05 9.75
N LYS A 126 -5.59 -2.48 8.49
CA LYS A 126 -6.54 -3.44 7.91
C LYS A 126 -5.93 -4.82 7.69
N TRP A 127 -4.63 -4.88 7.41
CA TRP A 127 -3.93 -6.11 7.03
C TRP A 127 -2.66 -6.32 7.85
N TYR A 128 -2.36 -7.56 8.20
CA TYR A 128 -1.04 -7.98 8.65
C TYR A 128 -0.57 -9.18 7.83
N ASP A 129 0.74 -9.35 7.68
CA ASP A 129 1.28 -10.55 7.07
C ASP A 129 1.37 -11.66 8.13
N PRO A 130 0.61 -12.76 8.03
CA PRO A 130 0.68 -13.84 9.01
C PRO A 130 2.01 -14.59 9.00
N ARG A 131 2.89 -14.33 8.04
CA ARG A 131 4.24 -14.89 7.94
C ARG A 131 5.29 -14.02 8.66
N ASP A 132 4.95 -12.78 9.00
CA ASP A 132 5.83 -11.89 9.74
C ASP A 132 5.83 -12.28 11.23
N THR A 133 7.00 -12.70 11.71
CA THR A 133 7.20 -13.19 13.08
C THR A 133 7.16 -12.08 14.12
N GLU A 134 7.27 -10.82 13.72
CA GLU A 134 7.19 -9.67 14.63
C GLU A 134 5.74 -9.24 14.90
N ILE A 135 4.77 -9.81 14.17
CA ILE A 135 3.34 -9.61 14.46
C ILE A 135 3.00 -10.29 15.79
N ASN A 136 2.78 -9.46 16.80
CA ASN A 136 2.55 -9.89 18.18
C ASN A 136 1.23 -9.34 18.75
N GLU A 137 0.91 -9.73 19.98
CA GLU A 137 -0.33 -9.31 20.65
C GLU A 137 -0.46 -7.78 20.73
N LYS A 138 0.65 -7.06 20.99
CA LYS A 138 0.66 -5.60 21.07
C LYS A 138 0.31 -4.96 19.73
N PHE A 139 0.79 -5.51 18.61
CA PHE A 139 0.39 -5.06 17.28
C PHE A 139 -1.12 -5.22 17.07
N LEU A 140 -1.68 -6.41 17.38
CA LEU A 140 -3.11 -6.69 17.21
C LEU A 140 -3.99 -5.84 18.15
N GLN A 141 -3.53 -5.55 19.37
CA GLN A 141 -4.19 -4.59 20.26
C GLN A 141 -4.17 -3.17 19.69
N THR A 142 -3.10 -2.80 18.98
CA THR A 142 -2.96 -1.48 18.33
C THR A 142 -3.87 -1.34 17.11
N PHE A 143 -4.03 -2.43 16.35
CA PHE A 143 -4.87 -2.52 15.16
C PHE A 143 -5.89 -3.68 15.28
N PRO A 144 -6.92 -3.55 16.13
CA PRO A 144 -7.84 -4.66 16.44
C PRO A 144 -8.74 -5.07 15.27
N LYS A 145 -8.72 -4.32 14.17
CA LYS A 145 -9.44 -4.63 12.93
C LYS A 145 -8.54 -5.23 11.85
N ALA A 146 -7.24 -5.35 12.10
CA ALA A 146 -6.32 -5.94 11.16
C ALA A 146 -6.62 -7.44 11.01
N GLN A 147 -6.58 -7.92 9.77
CA GLN A 147 -6.83 -9.30 9.40
C GLN A 147 -5.61 -9.87 8.68
N PRO A 148 -5.42 -11.19 8.67
CA PRO A 148 -4.34 -11.79 7.90
C PRO A 148 -4.55 -11.49 6.42
N ALA A 149 -3.50 -11.02 5.74
CA ALA A 149 -3.52 -10.81 4.31
C ALA A 149 -3.68 -12.15 3.56
N PRO A 150 -4.29 -12.14 2.36
CA PRO A 150 -4.34 -13.31 1.49
C PRO A 150 -2.93 -13.82 1.14
N ALA A 151 -2.80 -15.13 0.89
CA ALA A 151 -1.49 -15.78 0.75
C ALA A 151 -0.66 -15.25 -0.43
N SER A 152 -1.33 -14.82 -1.51
CA SER A 152 -0.72 -14.27 -2.73
C SER A 152 -0.06 -12.91 -2.52
N VAL A 153 -0.39 -12.19 -1.46
CA VAL A 153 0.14 -10.85 -1.17
C VAL A 153 0.81 -10.79 0.19
N THR A 154 1.64 -9.79 0.41
CA THR A 154 2.27 -9.47 1.69
C THR A 154 1.81 -8.09 2.17
N VAL A 155 2.32 -7.62 3.30
CA VAL A 155 2.06 -6.29 3.87
C VAL A 155 3.40 -5.61 4.11
N VAL A 156 3.49 -4.31 3.90
CA VAL A 156 4.72 -3.57 4.20
C VAL A 156 5.13 -3.76 5.68
N PRO A 157 6.40 -4.05 5.99
CA PRO A 157 6.86 -4.21 7.36
C PRO A 157 6.63 -2.95 8.18
N VAL A 158 6.10 -3.10 9.38
CA VAL A 158 5.95 -2.01 10.34
C VAL A 158 7.22 -1.91 11.15
N ILE A 159 7.92 -0.78 11.02
CA ILE A 159 9.16 -0.51 11.76
C ILE A 159 8.81 0.04 13.14
N SER A 160 7.81 0.93 13.22
CA SER A 160 7.43 1.53 14.50
C SER A 160 6.01 2.08 14.50
N VAL A 161 5.37 2.07 15.67
CA VAL A 161 4.10 2.75 15.94
C VAL A 161 4.26 3.63 17.16
N ILE A 162 4.14 4.95 16.97
CA ILE A 162 4.52 5.95 17.98
C ILE A 162 3.46 7.04 18.14
N ASP A 163 3.56 7.77 19.25
CA ASP A 163 2.89 9.07 19.40
C ASP A 163 3.70 10.13 18.64
N GLY A 164 3.02 10.95 17.84
CA GLY A 164 3.64 11.94 16.96
C GLY A 164 4.51 12.98 17.67
N LYS A 165 4.46 13.11 19.00
CA LYS A 165 5.44 13.89 19.76
C LYS A 165 6.89 13.38 19.62
N HIS A 166 7.07 12.13 19.16
CA HIS A 166 8.37 11.50 18.91
C HIS A 166 8.68 11.33 17.42
N LEU A 167 7.92 11.99 16.52
CA LEU A 167 7.98 11.74 15.08
C LEU A 167 9.40 11.83 14.50
N ASN A 168 10.10 12.96 14.69
CA ASN A 168 11.41 13.16 14.06
C ASN A 168 12.41 12.11 14.54
N TYR A 169 12.48 11.87 15.86
CA TYR A 169 13.35 10.83 16.43
C TYR A 169 13.03 9.45 15.84
N ALA A 170 11.76 9.08 15.75
CA ALA A 170 11.36 7.77 15.21
C ALA A 170 11.69 7.61 13.72
N VAL A 171 11.63 8.69 12.94
CA VAL A 171 12.04 8.66 11.52
C VAL A 171 13.55 8.45 11.41
N ASP A 172 14.35 9.22 12.16
CA ASP A 172 15.82 9.09 12.13
C ASP A 172 16.25 7.69 12.60
N ASP A 173 15.67 7.20 13.68
CA ASP A 173 15.94 5.85 14.23
C ASP A 173 15.57 4.74 13.23
N ALA A 174 14.41 4.86 12.58
CA ALA A 174 13.97 3.90 11.57
C ALA A 174 14.86 3.91 10.31
N LEU A 175 15.31 5.09 9.87
CA LEU A 175 16.27 5.22 8.77
C LEU A 175 17.63 4.60 9.14
N ASN A 176 18.16 4.92 10.32
CA ASN A 176 19.42 4.33 10.79
C ASN A 176 19.33 2.80 10.88
N THR A 177 18.18 2.28 11.32
CA THR A 177 17.93 0.83 11.36
C THR A 177 17.95 0.21 9.97
N LEU A 178 17.26 0.81 8.99
CA LEU A 178 17.30 0.33 7.61
C LEU A 178 18.69 0.44 6.98
N GLU A 179 19.47 1.47 7.33
CA GLU A 179 20.83 1.62 6.83
C GLU A 179 21.78 0.54 7.39
N SER A 180 21.64 0.18 8.67
CA SER A 180 22.51 -0.80 9.32
C SER A 180 22.08 -2.26 9.10
N GLU A 181 20.78 -2.52 9.03
CA GLU A 181 20.20 -3.88 8.97
C GLU A 181 19.69 -4.26 7.58
N GLY A 182 19.47 -3.29 6.69
CA GLY A 182 18.92 -3.50 5.36
C GLY A 182 17.38 -3.59 5.34
N SER A 183 16.84 -4.16 4.28
CA SER A 183 15.40 -4.33 4.08
C SER A 183 14.81 -5.42 4.99
N PHE A 184 13.69 -5.12 5.64
CA PHE A 184 12.92 -6.10 6.41
C PHE A 184 12.08 -7.00 5.49
N ILE A 185 11.53 -6.45 4.40
CA ILE A 185 10.70 -7.25 3.47
C ILE A 185 11.53 -8.18 2.57
N ALA A 186 12.81 -7.85 2.37
CA ALA A 186 13.77 -8.67 1.63
C ALA A 186 15.08 -8.83 2.43
N PRO A 187 15.12 -9.76 3.41
CA PRO A 187 16.30 -9.98 4.23
C PRO A 187 17.58 -10.18 3.41
N GLY A 188 18.64 -9.45 3.78
CA GLY A 188 19.93 -9.45 3.08
C GLY A 188 20.06 -8.40 1.97
N PHE A 189 19.00 -7.68 1.61
CA PHE A 189 19.06 -6.56 0.69
C PHE A 189 19.46 -5.27 1.42
N MET A 190 20.72 -4.83 1.24
CA MET A 190 21.34 -3.72 1.98
C MET A 190 21.19 -2.33 1.33
N ASP A 191 20.26 -2.16 0.39
CA ASP A 191 19.98 -0.85 -0.23
C ASP A 191 18.49 -0.46 -0.14
N PRO A 192 17.87 -0.47 1.06
CA PRO A 192 16.47 -0.08 1.23
C PRO A 192 16.25 1.40 0.87
N GLU A 193 15.02 1.76 0.48
CA GLU A 193 14.74 3.14 0.02
C GLU A 193 14.60 4.13 1.18
N GLY A 194 14.00 3.69 2.29
CA GLY A 194 13.69 4.50 3.46
C GLY A 194 12.37 4.11 4.10
N VAL A 195 11.62 5.09 4.61
CA VAL A 195 10.37 4.87 5.37
C VAL A 195 9.19 5.63 4.78
N VAL A 196 8.00 5.03 4.93
CA VAL A 196 6.71 5.70 4.75
C VAL A 196 6.13 5.99 6.13
N VAL A 197 5.66 7.22 6.32
CA VAL A 197 5.09 7.70 7.57
C VAL A 197 3.61 7.95 7.35
N PHE A 198 2.74 7.13 7.93
CA PHE A 198 1.30 7.38 7.95
C PHE A 198 0.92 8.10 9.25
N HIS A 199 0.22 9.23 9.12
CA HIS A 199 -0.24 10.01 10.26
C HIS A 199 -1.76 9.93 10.40
N ASP A 200 -2.24 9.19 11.42
CA ASP A 200 -3.65 8.80 11.57
C ASP A 200 -4.63 9.97 11.48
N ALA A 201 -4.38 11.06 12.23
CA ALA A 201 -5.33 12.17 12.27
C ALA A 201 -5.32 13.03 10.99
N ALA A 202 -4.28 12.91 10.17
CA ALA A 202 -4.19 13.60 8.88
C ALA A 202 -4.71 12.72 7.74
N GLY A 203 -4.74 11.39 7.92
CA GLY A 203 -5.06 10.44 6.87
C GLY A 203 -4.10 10.55 5.68
N ALA A 204 -2.84 10.91 5.96
CA ALA A 204 -1.86 11.25 4.94
C ALA A 204 -0.58 10.43 5.12
N TYR A 205 0.04 10.14 3.98
CA TYR A 205 1.35 9.49 3.89
C TYR A 205 2.43 10.53 3.59
N PHE A 206 3.51 10.46 4.34
CA PHE A 206 4.77 11.14 4.06
C PHE A 206 5.83 10.07 3.79
N LYS A 207 6.98 10.49 3.28
CA LYS A 207 8.12 9.60 3.11
C LYS A 207 9.40 10.31 3.54
N ALA A 208 10.34 9.54 4.05
CA ALA A 208 11.73 9.94 4.25
C ALA A 208 12.61 8.86 3.64
N THR A 209 13.64 9.25 2.91
CA THR A 209 14.49 8.35 2.11
C THR A 209 15.94 8.42 2.55
N LEU A 210 16.64 7.28 2.53
CA LEU A 210 18.06 7.24 2.91
C LEU A 210 18.93 8.04 1.93
N LYS A 211 18.52 8.09 0.66
CA LYS A 211 19.23 8.79 -0.40
C LYS A 211 18.34 9.87 -0.99
N ASN A 212 18.87 11.09 -1.09
CA ASN A 212 18.27 12.22 -1.81
C ASN A 212 16.91 12.73 -1.26
N ASP A 213 16.67 12.65 0.05
CA ASP A 213 15.36 13.04 0.62
C ASP A 213 14.98 14.51 0.34
N GLU A 214 15.98 15.38 0.38
CA GLU A 214 15.84 16.82 0.12
C GLU A 214 15.62 17.17 -1.37
N GLN A 215 15.69 16.20 -2.29
CA GLN A 215 15.53 16.48 -3.71
C GLN A 215 14.04 16.48 -4.13
N PRO A 216 13.51 17.61 -4.65
CA PRO A 216 12.15 17.64 -5.17
C PRO A 216 11.99 16.69 -6.36
N LYS A 217 10.86 15.98 -6.42
CA LYS A 217 10.53 14.99 -7.49
C LYS A 217 10.75 15.50 -8.92
N SER A 218 10.69 16.81 -9.16
CA SER A 218 10.86 17.41 -10.49
C SER A 218 12.30 17.41 -11.03
N LYS A 219 13.32 17.10 -10.22
CA LYS A 219 14.72 17.07 -10.66
C LYS A 219 15.29 15.67 -10.90
N ALA A 220 14.60 14.61 -10.48
CA ALA A 220 15.08 13.23 -10.63
C ALA A 220 14.84 12.62 -12.04
N ALA A 221 14.03 13.26 -12.90
CA ALA A 221 13.71 12.78 -14.25
C ALA A 221 14.58 13.40 -15.35
N ALA A 222 15.68 14.08 -15.00
CA ALA A 222 16.64 14.62 -15.94
C ALA A 222 18.00 13.94 -15.76
N LYS A 223 18.11 12.69 -16.22
CA LYS A 223 19.37 12.04 -16.59
C LYS A 223 19.10 10.99 -17.64
#